data_AF-A0A5C7GIL1-F1
#
_entry.id   AF-A0A5C7GIL1-F1
#
_cell.length_a   1.000
_cell.length_b   1.000
_cell.length_c   1.000
_cell.angle_alpha   90.00
_cell.angle_beta   90.00
_cell.angle_gamma   90.00
#
_symmetry.space_group_name_H-M   'P 1'
#
loop_
_entity.id
_entity.type
_entity.pdbx_description
1 polymer ?
#
loop_
_entity_poly.entity_id
_entity_poly.type
_entity_poly.pdbx_seq_one_letter_code
_entity_poly.pdbx_strand_id
1 'polypeptide(L)'
;MNKILLAVLAFCLVSTSFAQSGPPKPPVGKRWVMNPDFSDEFNGTELDTTKWLDHHPTWKGRAPGLFMRSQVSVADGYLQLKGEKMKQDTIVDNRTFNIKGAAVVSKKSVYLGYYECRAKAAETTMSCTFWFSGGGGVGPKGCDTYHQEWDIHESIGREGDFQGKYFASGMHSNAHYWYTSCDKERHDYRAAQVRFEDNEVSSKDFHVYGGWWRDEISASYYYDDQEPKHQRFYDKITDKPMDKPMYMRLVHETYPFPWISLPTDEELADDSKNTLYYDWVRGYELINVDESNDSALESEIGLYNEIVIFDSHQTDLRASKSLKIPLSYKANQDREIILRLVDADDKKVKEIRKKVLAGYGNFELNFKLDEKLAAGTYKLTTHLIPIEADKKEALDINTLIINIIEE
;
A
#
# COMPACT_ATOMS: atom_id res chain seq x y z
N MET A 1 -53.18 -35.00 11.24
CA MET A 1 -52.72 -33.63 11.57
C MET A 1 -51.21 -33.67 11.74
N ASN A 2 -50.46 -33.46 10.66
CA ASN A 2 -49.00 -33.31 10.72
C ASN A 2 -48.67 -31.86 10.36
N LYS A 3 -48.18 -31.09 11.33
CA LYS A 3 -47.61 -29.76 11.07
C LYS A 3 -46.10 -29.91 11.06
N ILE A 4 -45.52 -29.84 9.86
CA ILE A 4 -44.07 -29.69 9.65
C ILE A 4 -43.76 -28.21 9.82
N LEU A 5 -42.89 -27.88 10.77
CA LEU A 5 -42.40 -26.53 11.01
C LEU A 5 -41.19 -26.31 10.09
N LEU A 6 -41.33 -25.46 9.06
CA LEU A 6 -40.20 -25.00 8.26
C LEU A 6 -39.45 -23.92 9.04
N ALA A 7 -38.20 -24.21 9.43
CA ALA A 7 -37.25 -23.20 9.87
C ALA A 7 -36.63 -22.55 8.63
N VAL A 8 -36.90 -21.27 8.41
CA VAL A 8 -36.23 -20.46 7.38
C VAL A 8 -34.92 -19.96 7.98
N LEU A 9 -33.80 -20.55 7.58
CA LEU A 9 -32.46 -20.05 7.88
C LEU A 9 -32.22 -18.84 6.97
N ALA A 10 -32.28 -17.63 7.53
CA ALA A 10 -31.85 -16.42 6.84
C ALA A 10 -30.32 -16.42 6.77
N PHE A 11 -29.77 -16.74 5.61
CA PHE A 11 -28.36 -16.54 5.30
C PHE A 11 -28.14 -15.03 5.10
N CYS A 12 -27.67 -14.34 6.14
CA CYS A 12 -27.10 -13.01 5.97
C CYS A 12 -25.80 -13.17 5.18
N LEU A 13 -25.83 -12.86 3.89
CA LEU A 13 -24.64 -12.56 3.11
C LEU A 13 -24.02 -11.30 3.72
N VAL A 14 -23.05 -11.49 4.62
CA VAL A 14 -22.13 -10.43 5.00
C VAL A 14 -21.27 -10.18 3.77
N SER A 15 -21.59 -9.14 3.01
CA SER A 15 -20.68 -8.58 2.02
C SER A 15 -19.50 -8.01 2.81
N THR A 16 -18.45 -8.80 3.03
CA THR A 16 -17.16 -8.25 3.41
C THR A 16 -16.70 -7.44 2.21
N SER A 17 -16.93 -6.12 2.25
CA SER A 17 -16.19 -5.18 1.42
C SER A 17 -14.72 -5.41 1.77
N PHE A 18 -14.03 -6.20 0.97
CA PHE A 18 -12.58 -6.30 1.07
C PHE A 18 -12.07 -4.91 0.72
N ALA A 19 -11.53 -4.20 1.72
CA ALA A 19 -10.84 -2.94 1.51
C ALA A 19 -9.90 -3.09 0.32
N GLN A 20 -9.82 -2.07 -0.53
CA GLN A 20 -9.00 -2.10 -1.73
C GLN A 20 -7.57 -2.52 -1.40
N SER A 21 -7.22 -3.74 -1.81
CA SER A 21 -5.88 -4.29 -1.68
C SER A 21 -5.13 -4.09 -2.99
N GLY A 22 -3.90 -3.58 -2.89
CA GLY A 22 -2.99 -3.39 -4.01
C GLY A 22 -2.91 -1.94 -4.53
N PRO A 23 -1.96 -1.69 -5.44
CA PRO A 23 -1.58 -0.35 -5.85
C PRO A 23 -2.68 0.39 -6.63
N PRO A 24 -2.64 1.73 -6.64
CA PRO A 24 -3.54 2.53 -7.47
C PRO A 24 -3.32 2.24 -8.95
N LYS A 25 -4.27 2.64 -9.80
CA LYS A 25 -4.11 2.53 -11.25
C LYS A 25 -2.79 3.16 -11.71
N PRO A 26 -1.91 2.40 -12.39
CA PRO A 26 -0.63 2.95 -12.83
C PRO A 26 -0.83 3.95 -13.98
N PRO A 27 0.15 4.86 -14.22
CA PRO A 27 0.16 5.70 -15.42
C PRO A 27 0.10 4.86 -16.72
N VAL A 28 -0.38 5.47 -17.81
CA VAL A 28 -0.44 4.81 -19.12
C VAL A 28 0.97 4.39 -19.56
N GLY A 29 1.10 3.14 -20.00
CA GLY A 29 2.37 2.51 -20.40
C GLY A 29 3.17 1.91 -19.24
N LYS A 30 2.62 1.92 -18.01
CA LYS A 30 3.27 1.38 -16.81
C LYS A 30 2.53 0.19 -16.21
N ARG A 31 3.25 -0.55 -15.39
CA ARG A 31 2.76 -1.69 -14.62
C ARG A 31 3.36 -1.68 -13.22
N TRP A 32 2.51 -1.93 -12.22
CA TRP A 32 2.95 -2.25 -10.88
C TRP A 32 3.31 -3.73 -10.77
N VAL A 33 4.47 -3.98 -10.19
CA VAL A 33 5.00 -5.31 -9.93
C VAL A 33 5.50 -5.37 -8.49
N MET A 34 5.24 -6.46 -7.78
CA MET A 34 5.62 -6.59 -6.38
C MET A 34 7.14 -6.63 -6.21
N ASN A 35 7.61 -5.89 -5.22
CA ASN A 35 8.99 -5.93 -4.76
C ASN A 35 9.12 -6.95 -3.61
N PRO A 36 9.83 -8.08 -3.83
CA PRO A 36 9.95 -9.14 -2.83
C PRO A 36 10.75 -8.76 -1.59
N ASP A 37 11.64 -7.76 -1.67
CA ASP A 37 12.44 -7.29 -0.53
C ASP A 37 11.64 -6.43 0.45
N PHE A 38 10.46 -5.96 0.03
CA PHE A 38 9.57 -5.08 0.79
C PHE A 38 8.16 -5.66 0.90
N SER A 39 8.01 -6.97 0.67
CA SER A 39 6.73 -7.67 0.73
C SER A 39 6.83 -8.93 1.58
N ASP A 40 5.88 -9.09 2.51
CA ASP A 40 5.77 -10.23 3.40
C ASP A 40 4.31 -10.38 3.88
N GLU A 41 3.78 -11.59 3.76
CA GLU A 41 2.42 -11.95 4.20
C GLU A 41 2.42 -12.53 5.63
N PHE A 42 3.59 -12.65 6.27
CA PHE A 42 3.75 -13.10 7.66
C PHE A 42 3.04 -14.42 8.03
N ASN A 43 2.78 -15.28 7.03
CA ASN A 43 2.16 -16.60 7.20
C ASN A 43 3.13 -17.69 7.69
N GLY A 44 4.40 -17.33 7.92
CA GLY A 44 5.42 -18.23 8.47
C GLY A 44 5.30 -18.43 9.98
N THR A 45 6.32 -19.05 10.57
CA THR A 45 6.43 -19.25 12.03
C THR A 45 7.50 -18.37 12.68
N GLU A 46 8.23 -17.59 11.88
CA GLU A 46 9.28 -16.69 12.31
C GLU A 46 9.43 -15.53 11.32
N LEU A 47 10.07 -14.45 11.77
CA LEU A 47 10.37 -13.30 10.91
C LEU A 47 11.36 -13.72 9.82
N ASP A 48 11.08 -13.40 8.55
CA ASP A 48 12.01 -13.64 7.45
C ASP A 48 13.26 -12.76 7.61
N THR A 49 14.29 -13.35 8.21
CA THR A 49 15.55 -12.65 8.46
C THR A 49 16.34 -12.39 7.18
N THR A 50 15.94 -12.88 6.01
CA THR A 50 16.56 -12.46 4.74
C THR A 50 16.11 -11.06 4.31
N LYS A 51 14.90 -10.65 4.73
CA LYS A 51 14.28 -9.36 4.40
C LYS A 51 14.34 -8.37 5.55
N TRP A 52 14.19 -8.83 6.78
CA TRP A 52 13.92 -7.97 7.93
C TRP A 52 14.99 -8.07 9.03
N LEU A 53 15.16 -6.97 9.74
CA LEU A 53 15.82 -6.88 11.03
C LEU A 53 14.73 -6.82 12.12
N ASP A 54 14.88 -7.61 13.17
CA ASP A 54 14.03 -7.63 14.38
C ASP A 54 14.33 -6.49 15.37
N HIS A 55 15.09 -5.49 14.93
CA HIS A 55 15.46 -4.33 15.72
C HIS A 55 15.80 -3.16 14.81
N HIS A 56 15.68 -1.95 15.37
CA HIS A 56 16.22 -0.77 14.74
C HIS A 56 17.76 -0.70 14.97
N PRO A 57 18.60 -0.53 13.93
CA PRO A 57 20.06 -0.58 14.07
C PRO A 57 20.65 0.52 14.98
N THR A 58 20.17 1.76 14.83
CA THR A 58 20.75 2.93 15.50
C THR A 58 19.87 3.50 16.62
N TRP A 59 18.60 3.76 16.33
CA TRP A 59 17.63 4.28 17.30
C TRP A 59 17.15 3.19 18.26
N LYS A 60 17.27 3.44 19.57
CA LYS A 60 16.91 2.48 20.62
C LYS A 60 15.42 2.52 21.00
N GLY A 61 14.67 3.49 20.50
CA GLY A 61 13.32 3.80 20.96
C GLY A 61 13.27 5.18 21.62
N ARG A 62 12.05 5.63 21.89
CA ARG A 62 11.79 6.90 22.57
C ARG A 62 11.44 6.62 24.01
N ALA A 63 12.22 7.18 24.94
CA ALA A 63 11.95 7.02 26.36
C ALA A 63 10.50 7.46 26.68
N PRO A 64 9.76 6.66 27.49
CA PRO A 64 10.26 5.51 28.25
C PRO A 64 10.21 4.16 27.51
N GLY A 65 9.81 4.13 26.24
CA GLY A 65 9.80 2.94 25.37
C GLY A 65 11.17 2.56 24.79
N LEU A 66 11.60 1.31 24.98
CA LEU A 66 12.84 0.74 24.45
C LEU A 66 12.53 -0.41 23.50
N PHE A 67 13.10 -0.40 22.30
CA PHE A 67 12.97 -1.52 21.38
C PHE A 67 13.72 -2.74 21.88
N MET A 68 13.01 -3.86 22.00
CA MET A 68 13.56 -5.14 22.39
C MET A 68 13.23 -6.20 21.35
N ARG A 69 14.23 -6.95 20.90
CA ARG A 69 14.06 -8.04 19.92
C ARG A 69 13.04 -9.09 20.38
N SER A 70 12.95 -9.33 21.69
CA SER A 70 11.97 -10.25 22.29
C SER A 70 10.51 -9.81 22.13
N GLN A 71 10.25 -8.63 21.55
CA GLN A 71 8.91 -8.09 21.30
C GLN A 71 8.50 -8.18 19.84
N VAL A 72 9.30 -8.85 19.02
CA VAL A 72 9.01 -9.15 17.61
C VAL A 72 8.74 -10.65 17.50
N SER A 73 7.59 -11.03 16.97
CA SER A 73 7.26 -12.42 16.64
C SER A 73 6.40 -12.50 15.39
N VAL A 74 6.46 -13.64 14.70
CA VAL A 74 5.51 -13.98 13.63
C VAL A 74 4.72 -15.20 14.10
N ALA A 75 3.40 -15.04 14.22
CA ALA A 75 2.50 -16.08 14.69
C ALA A 75 1.07 -15.79 14.23
N ASP A 76 0.27 -16.84 14.07
CA ASP A 76 -1.15 -16.77 13.71
C ASP A 76 -1.45 -16.02 12.40
N GLY A 77 -0.49 -16.00 11.47
CA GLY A 77 -0.59 -15.27 10.20
C GLY A 77 -0.26 -13.78 10.30
N TYR A 78 0.36 -13.33 11.40
CA TYR A 78 0.66 -11.92 11.64
C TYR A 78 2.12 -11.70 12.06
N LEU A 79 2.69 -10.58 11.66
CA LEU A 79 3.77 -9.95 12.42
C LEU A 79 3.15 -9.28 13.66
N GLN A 80 3.63 -9.67 14.83
CA GLN A 80 3.16 -9.20 16.13
C GLN A 80 4.25 -8.39 16.82
N LEU A 81 3.93 -7.13 17.13
CA LEU A 81 4.79 -6.21 17.86
C LEU A 81 4.16 -5.91 19.23
N LYS A 82 4.74 -6.48 20.29
CA LYS A 82 4.15 -6.44 21.64
C LYS A 82 4.72 -5.30 22.49
N GLY A 83 3.84 -4.54 23.12
CA GLY A 83 4.15 -3.62 24.21
C GLY A 83 4.11 -4.34 25.56
N GLU A 84 5.08 -4.11 26.43
CA GLU A 84 5.08 -4.74 27.76
C GLU A 84 5.76 -3.85 28.80
N LYS A 85 5.32 -3.90 30.05
CA LYS A 85 6.02 -3.24 31.16
C LYS A 85 7.35 -3.95 31.47
N MET A 86 8.42 -3.19 31.67
CA MET A 86 9.66 -3.76 32.18
C MET A 86 9.56 -4.07 33.68
N LYS A 87 10.13 -5.20 34.10
CA LYS A 87 10.26 -5.57 35.52
C LYS A 87 11.16 -4.62 36.30
N GLN A 88 12.11 -3.99 35.62
CA GLN A 88 13.05 -3.03 36.18
C GLN A 88 13.39 -1.99 35.12
N ASP A 89 13.51 -0.74 35.56
CA ASP A 89 14.00 0.36 34.73
C ASP A 89 15.40 0.05 34.17
N THR A 90 15.58 0.36 32.89
CA THR A 90 16.85 0.24 32.17
C THR A 90 17.34 1.62 31.76
N ILE A 91 18.62 1.92 31.98
CA ILE A 91 19.23 3.19 31.56
C ILE A 91 20.03 2.96 30.28
N VAL A 92 19.68 3.68 29.21
CA VAL A 92 20.42 3.70 27.94
C VAL A 92 20.65 5.15 27.54
N ASP A 93 21.87 5.54 27.20
CA ASP A 93 22.23 6.90 26.79
C ASP A 93 21.71 8.00 27.74
N ASN A 94 21.85 7.77 29.05
CA ASN A 94 21.37 8.65 30.13
C ASN A 94 19.84 8.90 30.15
N ARG A 95 19.06 8.00 29.55
CA ARG A 95 17.59 8.03 29.59
C ARG A 95 17.06 6.78 30.27
N THR A 96 16.02 6.94 31.07
CA THR A 96 15.33 5.84 31.72
C THR A 96 14.26 5.26 30.80
N PHE A 97 14.28 3.95 30.67
CA PHE A 97 13.31 3.16 29.92
C PHE A 97 12.63 2.17 30.86
N ASN A 98 11.31 2.07 30.75
CA ASN A 98 10.54 1.13 31.57
C ASN A 98 9.37 0.48 30.81
N ILE A 99 9.24 0.74 29.51
CA ILE A 99 8.27 0.10 28.61
C ILE A 99 9.06 -0.57 27.49
N LYS A 100 8.76 -1.83 27.19
CA LYS A 100 9.28 -2.54 26.03
C LYS A 100 8.42 -2.20 24.83
N GLY A 101 9.07 -1.90 23.72
CA GLY A 101 8.47 -1.78 22.40
C GLY A 101 9.23 -2.63 21.40
N ALA A 102 8.87 -2.50 20.13
CA ALA A 102 9.44 -3.29 19.05
C ALA A 102 9.73 -2.44 17.82
N ALA A 103 10.69 -2.90 17.01
CA ALA A 103 10.99 -2.29 15.73
C ALA A 103 11.42 -3.35 14.74
N VAL A 104 10.78 -3.39 13.58
CA VAL A 104 11.18 -4.17 12.42
C VAL A 104 11.62 -3.22 11.31
N VAL A 105 12.77 -3.51 10.70
CA VAL A 105 13.36 -2.65 9.67
C VAL A 105 13.77 -3.49 8.47
N SER A 106 13.48 -3.02 7.25
CA SER A 106 13.95 -3.70 6.04
C SER A 106 15.48 -3.75 5.98
N LYS A 107 16.05 -4.82 5.45
CA LYS A 107 17.51 -4.96 5.23
C LYS A 107 17.99 -4.16 4.03
N LYS A 108 17.12 -3.99 3.02
CA LYS A 108 17.39 -3.16 1.85
C LYS A 108 16.71 -1.81 1.99
N SER A 109 17.26 -0.83 1.30
CA SER A 109 16.61 0.47 1.08
C SER A 109 16.01 0.53 -0.33
N VAL A 110 15.05 1.43 -0.51
CA VAL A 110 14.33 1.59 -1.77
C VAL A 110 14.11 3.06 -2.08
N TYR A 111 13.96 3.35 -3.36
CA TYR A 111 13.75 4.69 -3.88
C TYR A 111 12.56 4.71 -4.82
N LEU A 112 11.52 5.47 -4.44
CA LEU A 112 10.22 5.51 -5.10
C LEU A 112 9.49 4.16 -5.10
N GLY A 113 8.17 4.22 -5.27
CA GLY A 113 7.34 3.02 -5.29
C GLY A 113 6.01 3.25 -4.60
N TYR A 114 5.17 2.23 -4.64
CA TYR A 114 3.96 2.16 -3.83
C TYR A 114 4.15 1.12 -2.74
N TYR A 115 3.73 1.45 -1.53
CA TYR A 115 3.82 0.57 -0.37
C TYR A 115 2.53 0.64 0.41
N GLU A 116 2.10 -0.51 0.91
CA GLU A 116 0.92 -0.63 1.76
C GLU A 116 1.16 -1.66 2.85
N CYS A 117 0.47 -1.49 3.96
CA CYS A 117 0.32 -2.53 4.97
C CYS A 117 -1.13 -2.65 5.39
N ARG A 118 -1.52 -3.84 5.84
CA ARG A 118 -2.77 -4.06 6.56
C ARG A 118 -2.45 -4.31 8.02
N ALA A 119 -2.85 -3.37 8.87
CA ALA A 119 -2.44 -3.36 10.28
C ALA A 119 -3.62 -3.06 11.21
N LYS A 120 -3.53 -3.61 12.42
CA LYS A 120 -4.45 -3.35 13.53
C LYS A 120 -3.64 -2.89 14.74
N ALA A 121 -3.89 -1.67 15.20
CA ALA A 121 -3.16 -1.10 16.34
C ALA A 121 -3.44 -1.87 17.63
N ALA A 122 -2.49 -1.82 18.56
CA ALA A 122 -2.71 -2.24 19.94
C ALA A 122 -3.75 -1.30 20.59
N GLU A 123 -4.64 -1.81 21.46
CA GLU A 123 -5.60 -1.02 22.24
C GLU A 123 -4.89 -0.28 23.41
N THR A 124 -3.82 0.43 23.09
CA THR A 124 -2.97 1.20 24.00
C THR A 124 -2.56 2.52 23.32
N THR A 125 -1.79 3.35 24.01
CA THR A 125 -1.19 4.56 23.41
C THR A 125 0.18 4.31 22.78
N MET A 126 0.62 3.05 22.68
CA MET A 126 1.79 2.70 21.87
C MET A 126 1.46 2.80 20.38
N SER A 127 2.45 3.16 19.58
CA SER A 127 2.27 3.55 18.19
C SER A 127 1.92 2.36 17.28
N CYS A 128 1.09 2.61 16.28
CA CYS A 128 1.00 1.83 15.05
C CYS A 128 1.62 2.69 13.93
N THR A 129 2.76 2.26 13.37
CA THR A 129 3.49 3.09 12.40
C THR A 129 3.92 2.32 11.18
N PHE A 130 3.78 2.93 10.01
CA PHE A 130 4.33 2.45 8.76
C PHE A 130 5.02 3.61 8.05
N TRP A 131 6.35 3.59 8.02
CA TRP A 131 7.13 4.73 7.60
C TRP A 131 8.47 4.31 7.02
N PHE A 132 9.13 5.25 6.37
CA PHE A 132 10.43 5.08 5.75
C PHE A 132 11.36 6.14 6.30
N SER A 133 12.60 5.76 6.59
CA SER A 133 13.65 6.76 6.79
C SER A 133 15.01 6.26 6.40
N GLY A 134 15.88 7.19 6.03
CA GLY A 134 17.22 6.90 5.55
C GLY A 134 18.23 7.94 5.97
N GLY A 135 19.50 7.65 5.71
CA GLY A 135 20.52 8.71 5.70
C GLY A 135 20.17 9.73 4.61
N GLY A 136 20.47 11.00 4.85
CA GLY A 136 20.50 11.97 3.75
C GLY A 136 21.94 12.24 3.32
N GLY A 137 22.11 13.35 2.60
CA GLY A 137 23.36 13.69 1.94
C GLY A 137 23.97 14.99 2.44
N VAL A 138 24.97 15.43 1.69
CA VAL A 138 25.46 16.81 1.74
C VAL A 138 24.37 17.71 1.18
N GLY A 139 24.04 18.77 1.91
CA GLY A 139 23.05 19.75 1.51
C GLY A 139 23.54 20.65 0.36
N PRO A 140 22.68 21.56 -0.12
CA PRO A 140 22.96 22.38 -1.30
C PRO A 140 24.15 23.35 -1.13
N LYS A 141 24.60 23.64 0.10
CA LYS A 141 25.73 24.55 0.38
C LYS A 141 27.06 23.81 0.53
N GLY A 142 27.09 22.48 0.47
CA GLY A 142 28.31 21.68 0.56
C GLY A 142 28.86 21.48 1.99
N CYS A 143 28.52 22.36 2.93
CA CYS A 143 28.88 22.26 4.35
C CYS A 143 27.73 21.85 5.28
N ASP A 144 26.52 21.85 4.74
CA ASP A 144 25.28 21.41 5.36
C ASP A 144 25.00 19.93 5.07
N THR A 145 24.11 19.32 5.84
CA THR A 145 23.67 17.93 5.66
C THR A 145 22.17 17.82 5.86
N TYR A 146 21.56 16.75 5.36
CA TYR A 146 20.16 16.47 5.65
C TYR A 146 19.91 14.98 5.92
N HIS A 147 18.72 14.68 6.42
CA HIS A 147 18.11 13.35 6.45
C HIS A 147 16.65 13.44 6.01
N GLN A 148 16.09 12.33 5.57
CA GLN A 148 14.73 12.26 5.06
C GLN A 148 13.96 11.12 5.72
N GLU A 149 12.67 11.38 5.92
CA GLU A 149 11.72 10.49 6.55
C GLU A 149 10.33 10.74 5.96
N TRP A 150 9.63 9.65 5.66
CA TRP A 150 8.33 9.65 5.03
C TRP A 150 7.40 8.71 5.78
N ASP A 151 6.40 9.28 6.41
CA ASP A 151 5.45 8.58 7.26
C ASP A 151 4.18 8.34 6.48
N ILE A 152 3.97 7.09 6.05
CA ILE A 152 2.71 6.69 5.39
C ILE A 152 1.60 6.71 6.43
N HIS A 153 1.86 6.14 7.61
CA HIS A 153 0.89 6.07 8.69
C HIS A 153 1.57 6.14 10.06
N GLU A 154 0.97 6.95 10.92
CA GLU A 154 1.19 6.98 12.36
C GLU A 154 -0.15 7.06 13.08
N SER A 155 -0.35 6.25 14.11
CA SER A 155 -1.53 6.31 14.98
C SER A 155 -1.25 5.68 16.34
N ILE A 156 -2.26 5.74 17.22
CA ILE A 156 -2.38 4.92 18.42
C ILE A 156 -3.74 4.21 18.37
N GLY A 157 -3.95 3.22 19.24
CA GLY A 157 -5.18 2.42 19.19
C GLY A 157 -6.16 2.66 20.32
N ARG A 158 -6.05 3.75 21.10
CA ARG A 158 -7.10 4.12 22.05
C ARG A 158 -7.28 5.62 22.22
N GLU A 159 -8.49 6.01 22.59
CA GLU A 159 -8.81 7.38 22.97
C GLU A 159 -8.31 7.73 24.38
N GLY A 160 -8.36 9.02 24.70
CA GLY A 160 -8.13 9.54 26.04
C GLY A 160 -8.09 11.06 26.08
N ASP A 161 -7.91 11.61 27.28
CA ASP A 161 -7.81 13.07 27.49
C ASP A 161 -6.34 13.52 27.43
N PHE A 162 -5.82 13.63 26.22
CA PHE A 162 -4.48 14.15 25.93
C PHE A 162 -4.50 14.95 24.62
N GLN A 163 -3.48 15.79 24.40
CA GLN A 163 -3.46 16.75 23.29
C GLN A 163 -3.51 16.05 21.91
N GLY A 164 -2.84 14.91 21.78
CA GLY A 164 -2.79 14.11 20.57
C GLY A 164 -3.93 13.12 20.40
N LYS A 165 -5.07 13.24 21.11
CA LYS A 165 -6.20 12.27 21.04
C LYS A 165 -6.72 11.99 19.63
N TYR A 166 -6.50 12.92 18.69
CA TYR A 166 -6.87 12.76 17.29
C TYR A 166 -6.05 11.68 16.55
N PHE A 167 -4.93 11.21 17.12
CA PHE A 167 -4.13 10.08 16.61
C PHE A 167 -4.78 8.71 16.88
N ALA A 168 -5.87 8.63 17.65
CA ALA A 168 -6.51 7.37 18.00
C ALA A 168 -7.26 6.69 16.84
N SER A 169 -7.55 7.44 15.77
CA SER A 169 -8.30 6.95 14.61
C SER A 169 -7.75 7.51 13.29
N GLY A 170 -8.11 6.84 12.20
CA GLY A 170 -7.76 7.22 10.84
C GLY A 170 -6.28 7.05 10.52
N MET A 171 -5.82 7.76 9.49
CA MET A 171 -4.43 7.74 9.03
C MET A 171 -3.81 9.12 9.14
N HIS A 172 -2.64 9.21 9.75
CA HIS A 172 -1.84 10.43 9.85
C HIS A 172 -0.54 10.24 9.11
N SER A 173 -0.34 11.03 8.06
CA SER A 173 0.83 10.94 7.19
C SER A 173 1.64 12.23 7.23
N ASN A 174 2.96 12.09 7.22
CA ASN A 174 3.90 13.19 7.36
C ASN A 174 5.14 12.96 6.49
N ALA A 175 5.94 14.00 6.37
CA ALA A 175 7.21 13.94 5.66
C ALA A 175 8.18 14.95 6.25
N HIS A 176 9.33 14.46 6.70
CA HIS A 176 10.34 15.23 7.41
C HIS A 176 11.61 15.41 6.57
N TYR A 177 12.07 16.64 6.50
CA TYR A 177 13.37 17.03 5.97
C TYR A 177 14.22 17.60 7.10
N TRP A 178 15.01 16.73 7.71
CA TRP A 178 15.88 17.05 8.83
C TRP A 178 17.15 17.72 8.32
N TYR A 179 17.20 19.05 8.35
CA TYR A 179 18.32 19.83 7.81
C TYR A 179 19.30 20.25 8.91
N THR A 180 20.59 20.11 8.67
CA THR A 180 21.65 20.67 9.50
C THR A 180 22.45 21.68 8.70
N SER A 181 22.38 22.96 9.07
CA SER A 181 23.10 24.05 8.40
C SER A 181 24.60 24.02 8.65
N CYS A 182 25.34 24.85 7.91
CA CYS A 182 26.81 24.91 7.99
C CYS A 182 27.34 25.38 9.37
N ASP A 183 26.53 26.13 10.12
CA ASP A 183 26.77 26.54 11.52
C ASP A 183 26.38 25.46 12.54
N LYS A 184 25.97 24.27 12.08
CA LYS A 184 25.57 23.10 12.88
C LYS A 184 24.22 23.24 13.59
N GLU A 185 23.39 24.22 13.24
CA GLU A 185 21.99 24.26 13.68
C GLU A 185 21.16 23.17 12.99
N ARG A 186 20.26 22.54 13.74
CA ARG A 186 19.37 21.46 13.26
C ARG A 186 17.94 21.96 13.17
N HIS A 187 17.29 21.68 12.05
CA HIS A 187 15.92 22.05 11.75
C HIS A 187 15.12 20.84 11.27
N ASP A 188 13.90 20.73 11.77
CA ASP A 188 12.89 19.77 11.29
C ASP A 188 11.91 20.51 10.41
N TYR A 189 12.11 20.44 9.09
CA TYR A 189 11.16 21.00 8.14
C TYR A 189 10.19 19.94 7.70
N ARG A 190 8.89 20.20 7.86
CA ARG A 190 7.84 19.23 7.57
C ARG A 190 6.98 19.67 6.40
N ALA A 191 6.50 18.71 5.63
CA ALA A 191 5.40 18.93 4.72
C ALA A 191 4.10 19.22 5.49
N ALA A 192 3.09 19.74 4.78
CA ALA A 192 1.75 19.83 5.37
C ALA A 192 1.22 18.42 5.66
N GLN A 193 0.75 18.18 6.89
CA GLN A 193 0.22 16.87 7.29
C GLN A 193 -0.96 16.47 6.39
N VAL A 194 -1.01 15.18 6.03
CA VAL A 194 -2.19 14.58 5.41
C VAL A 194 -2.89 13.71 6.44
N ARG A 195 -4.20 13.90 6.59
CA ARG A 195 -5.01 13.15 7.54
C ARG A 195 -6.23 12.54 6.86
N PHE A 196 -6.52 11.29 7.17
CA PHE A 196 -7.81 10.65 6.94
C PHE A 196 -8.53 10.50 8.27
N GLU A 197 -9.82 10.79 8.27
CA GLU A 197 -10.65 10.65 9.46
C GLU A 197 -11.30 9.27 9.46
N ASP A 198 -11.41 8.67 10.65
CA ASP A 198 -12.23 7.50 10.91
C ASP A 198 -12.95 7.71 12.26
N ASN A 199 -14.16 7.17 12.36
CA ASN A 199 -14.99 7.24 13.58
C ASN A 199 -14.60 6.16 14.59
N GLU A 200 -13.97 5.07 14.16
CA GLU A 200 -13.51 4.00 15.03
C GLU A 200 -12.01 4.14 15.29
N VAL A 201 -11.58 3.70 16.48
CA VAL A 201 -10.16 3.69 16.84
C VAL A 201 -9.38 2.68 16.00
N SER A 202 -8.11 2.95 15.72
CA SER A 202 -7.25 2.08 14.88
C SER A 202 -6.98 0.68 15.46
N SER A 203 -7.40 0.41 16.70
CA SER A 203 -7.37 -0.93 17.31
C SER A 203 -8.65 -1.72 17.12
N LYS A 204 -9.71 -1.12 16.56
CA LYS A 204 -11.02 -1.76 16.43
C LYS A 204 -10.98 -2.89 15.41
N ASP A 205 -10.41 -2.62 14.25
CA ASP A 205 -10.26 -3.56 13.14
C ASP A 205 -8.93 -3.34 12.42
N PHE A 206 -8.64 -4.20 11.46
CA PHE A 206 -7.55 -4.01 10.51
C PHE A 206 -7.94 -3.00 9.44
N HIS A 207 -7.00 -2.11 9.14
CA HIS A 207 -7.12 -1.14 8.06
C HIS A 207 -5.93 -1.23 7.10
N VAL A 208 -6.13 -0.82 5.85
CA VAL A 208 -5.10 -0.73 4.83
C VAL A 208 -4.56 0.71 4.78
N TYR A 209 -3.26 0.84 4.99
CA TYR A 209 -2.54 2.11 4.95
C TYR A 209 -1.56 2.09 3.78
N GLY A 210 -1.82 2.90 2.75
CA GLY A 210 -1.07 2.93 1.50
C GLY A 210 -0.42 4.27 1.22
N GLY A 211 0.76 4.23 0.62
CA GLY A 211 1.51 5.41 0.19
C GLY A 211 2.18 5.18 -1.16
N TRP A 212 2.00 6.12 -2.09
CA TRP A 212 2.77 6.17 -3.34
C TRP A 212 3.78 7.30 -3.26
N TRP A 213 5.06 6.96 -3.10
CA TRP A 213 6.16 7.90 -3.28
C TRP A 213 6.40 8.09 -4.78
N ARG A 214 5.86 9.19 -5.31
CA ARG A 214 5.74 9.40 -6.77
C ARG A 214 7.04 9.90 -7.38
N ASP A 215 7.67 10.86 -6.71
CA ASP A 215 8.86 11.57 -7.14
C ASP A 215 9.54 12.24 -5.93
N GLU A 216 10.61 12.98 -6.15
CA GLU A 216 11.39 13.61 -5.09
C GLU A 216 10.67 14.74 -4.36
N ILE A 217 9.50 15.16 -4.85
CA ILE A 217 8.77 16.35 -4.37
C ILE A 217 7.36 16.02 -3.88
N SER A 218 6.87 14.79 -4.06
CA SER A 218 5.49 14.47 -3.72
C SER A 218 5.17 12.99 -3.46
N ALA A 219 4.11 12.80 -2.69
CA ALA A 219 3.49 11.50 -2.44
C ALA A 219 1.95 11.55 -2.56
N SER A 220 1.35 10.39 -2.79
CA SER A 220 -0.08 10.13 -2.58
C SER A 220 -0.27 9.19 -1.39
N TYR A 221 -1.41 9.29 -0.72
CA TYR A 221 -1.80 8.44 0.39
C TYR A 221 -3.19 7.85 0.17
N TYR A 222 -3.38 6.63 0.64
CA TYR A 222 -4.57 5.80 0.47
C TYR A 222 -4.91 5.17 1.83
N TYR A 223 -6.19 5.22 2.21
CA TYR A 223 -6.65 4.65 3.47
C TYR A 223 -7.97 3.93 3.23
N ASP A 224 -7.94 2.61 3.38
CA ASP A 224 -9.03 1.71 2.98
C ASP A 224 -9.61 2.10 1.60
N ASP A 225 -10.92 2.34 1.53
CA ASP A 225 -11.63 2.71 0.31
C ASP A 225 -11.86 4.23 0.19
N GLN A 226 -11.18 5.06 0.98
CA GLN A 226 -11.32 6.52 0.93
C GLN A 226 -10.58 7.13 -0.28
N GLU A 227 -11.11 8.25 -0.78
CA GLU A 227 -10.50 9.02 -1.87
C GLU A 227 -9.05 9.41 -1.55
N PRO A 228 -8.10 9.21 -2.48
CA PRO A 228 -6.70 9.45 -2.21
C PRO A 228 -6.40 10.92 -1.93
N LYS A 229 -5.41 11.16 -1.07
CA LYS A 229 -4.91 12.51 -0.75
C LYS A 229 -3.47 12.65 -1.21
N HIS A 230 -3.03 13.88 -1.44
CA HIS A 230 -1.72 14.16 -2.01
C HIS A 230 -0.96 15.17 -1.16
N GLN A 231 0.35 14.99 -1.06
CA GLN A 231 1.24 15.88 -0.33
C GLN A 231 2.39 16.32 -1.21
N ARG A 232 2.73 17.61 -1.11
CA ARG A 232 3.98 18.16 -1.60
C ARG A 232 4.98 18.22 -0.44
N PHE A 233 6.18 17.71 -0.66
CA PHE A 233 7.26 17.76 0.31
C PHE A 233 7.80 19.18 0.49
N TYR A 234 8.47 19.42 1.62
CA TYR A 234 9.05 20.73 1.91
C TYR A 234 10.26 21.00 1.01
N ASP A 235 10.10 21.91 0.04
CA ASP A 235 11.05 22.16 -1.05
C ASP A 235 11.79 23.51 -0.94
N LYS A 236 11.72 24.20 0.21
CA LYS A 236 12.30 25.55 0.35
C LYS A 236 13.81 25.58 0.53
N ILE A 237 14.43 24.44 0.78
CA ILE A 237 15.89 24.29 0.90
C ILE A 237 16.49 23.68 -0.37
N THR A 238 15.81 22.72 -0.98
CA THR A 238 16.21 22.03 -2.20
C THR A 238 14.98 21.67 -3.04
N ASP A 239 15.14 21.69 -4.37
CA ASP A 239 14.07 21.33 -5.32
C ASP A 239 13.72 19.83 -5.27
N LYS A 240 14.55 19.00 -4.62
CA LYS A 240 14.39 17.54 -4.48
C LYS A 240 14.64 17.11 -3.02
N PRO A 241 13.70 17.36 -2.09
CA PRO A 241 13.91 17.08 -0.68
C PRO A 241 13.95 15.59 -0.32
N MET A 242 13.29 14.73 -1.11
CA MET A 242 13.25 13.27 -0.89
C MET A 242 13.95 12.55 -2.05
N ASP A 243 15.29 12.58 -2.10
CA ASP A 243 16.09 12.12 -3.25
C ASP A 243 17.01 10.92 -2.94
N LYS A 244 16.97 10.37 -1.72
CA LYS A 244 17.77 9.20 -1.31
C LYS A 244 16.93 7.96 -1.07
N PRO A 245 17.46 6.75 -1.28
CA PRO A 245 16.79 5.53 -0.84
C PRO A 245 16.56 5.51 0.68
N MET A 246 15.44 4.96 1.13
CA MET A 246 15.07 4.83 2.54
C MET A 246 14.76 3.38 2.92
N TYR A 247 14.88 3.07 4.21
CA TYR A 247 14.51 1.76 4.77
C TYR A 247 13.09 1.82 5.29
N MET A 248 12.32 0.77 5.04
CA MET A 248 10.97 0.59 5.60
C MET A 248 11.06 0.25 7.08
N ARG A 249 10.12 0.78 7.88
CA ARG A 249 10.09 0.64 9.33
C ARG A 249 8.67 0.39 9.82
N LEU A 250 8.53 -0.66 10.62
CA LEU A 250 7.33 -1.05 11.34
C LEU A 250 7.67 -0.99 12.83
N VAL A 251 7.09 -0.06 13.56
CA VAL A 251 7.53 0.28 14.92
C VAL A 251 6.34 0.37 15.88
N HIS A 252 6.59 -0.11 17.10
CA HIS A 252 5.70 -0.01 18.24
C HIS A 252 6.43 0.71 19.37
N GLU A 253 6.33 2.05 19.39
CA GLU A 253 7.02 2.95 20.32
C GLU A 253 6.04 3.69 21.23
N THR A 254 6.59 4.43 22.21
CA THR A 254 5.81 5.43 22.96
C THR A 254 5.99 6.80 22.30
N TYR A 255 4.91 7.58 22.19
CA TYR A 255 5.00 8.98 21.77
C TYR A 255 5.37 9.94 22.93
N PRO A 256 5.82 11.18 22.63
CA PRO A 256 6.16 12.16 23.66
C PRO A 256 5.02 12.45 24.65
N PHE A 257 5.30 12.31 25.94
CA PHE A 257 4.43 12.78 27.02
C PHE A 257 4.67 14.28 27.29
N PRO A 258 3.64 15.12 27.53
CA PRO A 258 2.22 14.78 27.71
C PRO A 258 1.36 14.91 26.43
N TRP A 259 1.97 14.96 25.24
CA TRP A 259 1.21 15.07 23.99
C TRP A 259 0.33 13.83 23.79
N ILE A 260 0.90 12.63 23.98
CA ILE A 260 0.19 11.36 24.12
C ILE A 260 0.46 10.83 25.53
N SER A 261 -0.58 10.33 26.22
CA SER A 261 -0.40 9.67 27.51
C SER A 261 0.41 8.39 27.36
N LEU A 262 1.19 8.02 28.38
CA LEU A 262 1.83 6.70 28.41
C LEU A 262 0.78 5.59 28.56
N PRO A 263 1.00 4.39 28.00
CA PRO A 263 0.11 3.26 28.25
C PRO A 263 0.16 2.89 29.73
N THR A 264 -0.96 2.45 30.29
CA THR A 264 -1.00 2.07 31.71
C THR A 264 -0.37 0.69 31.93
N ASP A 265 0.00 0.40 33.18
CA ASP A 265 0.56 -0.92 33.52
C ASP A 265 -0.50 -2.02 33.31
N GLU A 266 -1.80 -1.72 33.50
CA GLU A 266 -2.91 -2.63 33.20
C GLU A 266 -3.05 -2.89 31.70
N GLU A 267 -2.94 -1.85 30.87
CA GLU A 267 -2.96 -1.97 29.40
C GLU A 267 -1.81 -2.85 28.90
N LEU A 268 -0.60 -2.64 29.45
CA LEU A 268 0.59 -3.41 29.10
C LEU A 268 0.57 -4.85 29.62
N ALA A 269 -0.23 -5.15 30.65
CA ALA A 269 -0.38 -6.49 31.22
C ALA A 269 -1.48 -7.34 30.52
N ASP A 270 -2.30 -6.73 29.67
CA ASP A 270 -3.39 -7.39 28.95
C ASP A 270 -2.96 -7.78 27.53
N ASP A 271 -2.72 -9.08 27.31
CA ASP A 271 -2.30 -9.65 26.03
C ASP A 271 -3.35 -9.48 24.92
N SER A 272 -4.60 -9.20 25.25
CA SER A 272 -5.64 -8.88 24.26
C SER A 272 -5.57 -7.44 23.73
N LYS A 273 -4.76 -6.58 24.38
CA LYS A 273 -4.68 -5.14 24.09
C LYS A 273 -3.31 -4.70 23.64
N ASN A 274 -2.25 -5.27 24.20
CA ASN A 274 -0.89 -4.72 24.11
C ASN A 274 -0.12 -5.07 22.83
N THR A 275 -0.77 -5.67 21.82
CA THR A 275 -0.08 -6.15 20.61
C THR A 275 -0.60 -5.45 19.36
N LEU A 276 0.34 -4.91 18.58
CA LEU A 276 0.12 -4.40 17.23
C LEU A 276 0.32 -5.56 16.23
N TYR A 277 -0.64 -5.72 15.32
CA TYR A 277 -0.65 -6.78 14.31
C TYR A 277 -0.49 -6.19 12.92
N TYR A 278 0.41 -6.76 12.11
CA TYR A 278 0.43 -6.59 10.66
C TYR A 278 0.05 -7.92 10.01
N ASP A 279 -1.01 -7.91 9.22
CA ASP A 279 -1.45 -9.02 8.36
C ASP A 279 -0.47 -9.21 7.21
N TRP A 280 -0.10 -8.11 6.57
CA TRP A 280 0.92 -8.11 5.53
C TRP A 280 1.51 -6.72 5.37
N VAL A 281 2.69 -6.68 4.75
CA VAL A 281 3.27 -5.48 4.14
C VAL A 281 3.61 -5.80 2.70
N ARG A 282 3.35 -4.88 1.77
CA ARG A 282 3.58 -5.08 0.35
C ARG A 282 4.22 -3.84 -0.25
N GLY A 283 5.25 -4.05 -1.06
CA GLY A 283 5.92 -3.02 -1.84
C GLY A 283 5.78 -3.30 -3.33
N TYR A 284 5.72 -2.25 -4.13
CA TYR A 284 5.52 -2.33 -5.58
C TYR A 284 6.44 -1.35 -6.32
N GLU A 285 7.03 -1.83 -7.40
CA GLU A 285 7.81 -1.06 -8.36
C GLU A 285 6.98 -0.70 -9.58
N LEU A 286 7.19 0.52 -10.09
CA LEU A 286 6.52 1.01 -11.29
C LEU A 286 7.44 0.86 -12.51
N ILE A 287 7.22 -0.19 -13.29
CA ILE A 287 8.04 -0.50 -14.47
C ILE A 287 7.25 -0.27 -15.76
N ASN A 288 7.90 -0.39 -16.92
CA ASN A 288 7.18 -0.31 -18.19
C ASN A 288 6.26 -1.53 -18.36
N VAL A 289 5.11 -1.34 -19.02
CA VAL A 289 4.07 -2.37 -19.06
C VAL A 289 4.51 -3.69 -19.73
N ASP A 290 5.44 -3.63 -20.69
CA ASP A 290 5.97 -4.79 -21.41
C ASP A 290 7.37 -5.22 -20.90
N GLU A 291 7.89 -4.60 -19.85
CA GLU A 291 9.19 -4.94 -19.24
C GLU A 291 9.04 -6.19 -18.37
N SER A 292 9.91 -7.20 -18.55
CA SER A 292 9.87 -8.45 -17.78
C SER A 292 10.28 -8.25 -16.32
N ASN A 293 9.76 -9.10 -15.44
CA ASN A 293 10.18 -9.19 -14.05
C ASN A 293 10.28 -10.66 -13.66
N ASP A 294 11.33 -11.03 -12.92
CA ASP A 294 11.62 -12.43 -12.56
C ASP A 294 10.96 -12.87 -11.24
N SER A 295 10.20 -12.00 -10.57
CA SER A 295 9.49 -12.36 -9.34
C SER A 295 8.25 -13.18 -9.65
N ALA A 296 8.03 -14.25 -8.88
CA ALA A 296 6.82 -15.05 -8.90
C ALA A 296 5.80 -14.63 -7.83
N LEU A 297 6.08 -13.55 -7.09
CA LEU A 297 5.38 -13.22 -5.84
C LEU A 297 3.87 -12.98 -6.03
N GLU A 298 3.46 -12.30 -7.11
CA GLU A 298 2.04 -12.14 -7.45
C GLU A 298 1.32 -13.48 -7.59
N SER A 299 1.99 -14.47 -8.19
CA SER A 299 1.44 -15.79 -8.45
C SER A 299 1.41 -16.66 -7.19
N GLU A 300 2.42 -16.52 -6.32
CA GLU A 300 2.53 -17.24 -5.05
C GLU A 300 1.48 -16.77 -4.04
N ILE A 301 1.24 -15.46 -3.97
CA ILE A 301 0.25 -14.86 -3.07
C ILE A 301 -1.17 -14.99 -3.64
N GLY A 302 -1.32 -14.95 -4.97
CA GLY A 302 -2.64 -14.86 -5.60
C GLY A 302 -3.31 -13.51 -5.32
N LEU A 303 -2.52 -12.43 -5.40
CA LEU A 303 -2.88 -11.08 -4.96
C LEU A 303 -4.18 -10.53 -5.58
N TYR A 304 -4.36 -10.74 -6.88
CA TYR A 304 -5.40 -10.11 -7.66
C TYR A 304 -6.59 -11.04 -7.91
N ASN A 305 -7.80 -10.48 -7.82
CA ASN A 305 -8.89 -10.96 -8.65
C ASN A 305 -8.58 -10.54 -10.10
N GLU A 306 -8.19 -11.49 -10.93
CA GLU A 306 -7.67 -11.20 -12.27
C GLU A 306 -8.77 -10.65 -13.18
N ILE A 307 -8.53 -9.48 -13.79
CA ILE A 307 -9.58 -8.72 -14.50
C ILE A 307 -9.00 -7.82 -15.59
N VAL A 308 -9.77 -7.56 -16.64
CA VAL A 308 -9.56 -6.47 -17.60
C VAL A 308 -10.56 -5.35 -17.33
N ILE A 309 -10.07 -4.12 -17.28
CA ILE A 309 -10.81 -2.94 -16.83
C ILE A 309 -10.82 -1.89 -17.94
N PHE A 310 -12.03 -1.44 -18.28
CA PHE A 310 -12.28 -0.22 -19.04
C PHE A 310 -12.76 0.89 -18.09
N ASP A 311 -12.30 2.12 -18.29
CA ASP A 311 -12.70 3.26 -17.44
C ASP A 311 -14.16 3.68 -17.65
N SER A 312 -14.78 3.20 -18.72
CA SER A 312 -16.18 3.44 -19.05
C SER A 312 -16.78 2.22 -19.73
N HIS A 313 -18.11 2.10 -19.64
CA HIS A 313 -18.86 1.07 -20.37
C HIS A 313 -19.02 1.40 -21.86
N GLN A 314 -18.83 2.66 -22.23
CA GLN A 314 -18.92 3.13 -23.61
C GLN A 314 -17.89 4.22 -23.91
N THR A 315 -17.47 4.32 -25.17
CA THR A 315 -16.56 5.36 -25.65
C THR A 315 -16.89 5.75 -27.10
N ASP A 316 -16.61 7.00 -27.44
CA ASP A 316 -16.78 7.52 -28.80
C ASP A 316 -15.41 7.65 -29.46
N LEU A 317 -15.21 6.97 -30.59
CA LEU A 317 -13.96 6.99 -31.34
C LEU A 317 -14.22 7.48 -32.77
N ARG A 318 -13.27 8.22 -33.32
CA ARG A 318 -13.33 8.60 -34.73
C ARG A 318 -13.05 7.39 -35.60
N ALA A 319 -13.76 7.31 -36.72
CA ALA A 319 -13.54 6.29 -37.72
C ALA A 319 -12.07 6.28 -38.19
N SER A 320 -11.38 5.17 -38.01
CA SER A 320 -9.94 5.01 -38.29
C SER A 320 -9.62 3.55 -38.62
N LYS A 321 -8.46 3.30 -39.26
CA LYS A 321 -7.88 1.95 -39.41
C LYS A 321 -7.13 1.48 -38.14
N SER A 322 -7.02 2.33 -37.14
CA SER A 322 -6.42 2.00 -35.85
C SER A 322 -7.22 2.68 -34.75
N LEU A 323 -7.85 1.88 -33.90
CA LEU A 323 -8.55 2.37 -32.71
C LEU A 323 -7.58 2.39 -31.54
N LYS A 324 -7.59 3.48 -30.79
CA LYS A 324 -6.82 3.65 -29.55
C LYS A 324 -7.73 3.32 -28.38
N ILE A 325 -7.45 2.20 -27.73
CA ILE A 325 -8.35 1.63 -26.72
C ILE A 325 -7.61 1.65 -25.38
N PRO A 326 -7.94 2.59 -24.47
CA PRO A 326 -7.37 2.59 -23.13
C PRO A 326 -7.90 1.37 -22.37
N LEU A 327 -7.00 0.60 -21.78
CA LEU A 327 -7.35 -0.55 -20.97
C LEU A 327 -6.32 -0.76 -19.86
N SER A 328 -6.80 -1.27 -18.73
CA SER A 328 -5.93 -1.74 -17.66
C SER A 328 -6.29 -3.17 -17.28
N TYR A 329 -5.39 -3.87 -16.61
CA TYR A 329 -5.61 -5.26 -16.22
C TYR A 329 -4.89 -5.57 -14.91
N LYS A 330 -5.45 -6.49 -14.13
CA LYS A 330 -4.77 -7.11 -12.98
C LYS A 330 -4.60 -8.59 -13.28
N ALA A 331 -3.40 -9.12 -13.11
CA ALA A 331 -3.09 -10.53 -13.37
C ALA A 331 -2.05 -11.05 -12.36
N ASN A 332 -2.22 -12.28 -11.88
CA ASN A 332 -1.28 -12.91 -10.95
C ASN A 332 -0.12 -13.61 -11.67
N GLN A 333 -0.31 -13.92 -12.94
CA GLN A 333 0.66 -14.56 -13.82
C GLN A 333 0.61 -13.88 -15.18
N ASP A 334 1.53 -14.23 -16.08
CA ASP A 334 1.38 -13.84 -17.47
C ASP A 334 0.08 -14.40 -18.05
N ARG A 335 -0.63 -13.56 -18.81
CA ARG A 335 -1.95 -13.87 -19.39
C ARG A 335 -2.01 -13.46 -20.85
N GLU A 336 -3.02 -13.96 -21.54
CA GLU A 336 -3.44 -13.43 -22.83
C GLU A 336 -4.79 -12.72 -22.68
N ILE A 337 -4.92 -11.57 -23.33
CA ILE A 337 -6.20 -10.89 -23.52
C ILE A 337 -6.63 -11.15 -24.97
N ILE A 338 -7.74 -11.88 -25.13
CA ILE A 338 -8.44 -11.98 -26.43
C ILE A 338 -9.35 -10.77 -26.55
N LEU A 339 -9.13 -9.94 -27.56
CA LEU A 339 -9.96 -8.78 -27.87
C LEU A 339 -10.76 -9.04 -29.13
N ARG A 340 -12.08 -9.17 -28.99
CA ARG A 340 -12.99 -9.46 -30.10
C ARG A 340 -13.92 -8.27 -30.34
N LEU A 341 -13.79 -7.67 -31.52
CA LEU A 341 -14.66 -6.62 -32.01
C LEU A 341 -15.76 -7.21 -32.90
N VAL A 342 -17.01 -6.89 -32.58
CA VAL A 342 -18.18 -7.23 -33.40
C VAL A 342 -18.98 -5.98 -33.74
N ASP A 343 -19.72 -6.01 -34.85
CA ASP A 343 -20.66 -4.96 -35.22
C ASP A 343 -22.01 -5.11 -34.48
N ALA A 344 -22.98 -4.25 -34.80
CA ALA A 344 -24.31 -4.24 -34.18
C ALA A 344 -25.12 -5.52 -34.40
N ASP A 345 -24.80 -6.30 -35.44
CA ASP A 345 -25.44 -7.58 -35.77
C ASP A 345 -24.67 -8.79 -35.17
N ASP A 346 -23.76 -8.52 -34.22
CA ASP A 346 -22.84 -9.49 -33.61
C ASP A 346 -21.91 -10.21 -34.60
N LYS A 347 -21.75 -9.67 -35.82
CA LYS A 347 -20.83 -10.22 -36.81
C LYS A 347 -19.41 -9.81 -36.46
N LYS A 348 -18.50 -10.79 -36.49
CA LYS A 348 -17.09 -10.58 -36.17
C LYS A 348 -16.46 -9.61 -37.17
N VAL A 349 -15.95 -8.49 -36.66
CA VAL A 349 -15.12 -7.55 -37.41
C VAL A 349 -13.66 -8.00 -37.34
N LYS A 350 -13.12 -8.14 -36.13
CA LYS A 350 -11.73 -8.56 -35.91
C LYS A 350 -11.54 -9.17 -34.53
N GLU A 351 -10.56 -10.05 -34.40
CA GLU A 351 -10.12 -10.61 -33.14
C GLU A 351 -8.60 -10.60 -33.10
N ILE A 352 -8.03 -10.17 -31.98
CA ILE A 352 -6.58 -10.21 -31.73
C ILE A 352 -6.30 -10.79 -30.35
N ARG A 353 -5.07 -11.30 -30.17
CA ARG A 353 -4.53 -11.70 -28.87
C ARG A 353 -3.40 -10.76 -28.48
N LYS A 354 -3.37 -10.33 -27.22
CA LYS A 354 -2.27 -9.57 -26.64
C LYS A 354 -1.80 -10.28 -25.37
N LYS A 355 -0.53 -10.69 -25.36
CA LYS A 355 0.14 -11.14 -24.14
C LYS A 355 0.34 -9.95 -23.21
N VAL A 356 0.07 -10.16 -21.93
CA VAL A 356 0.29 -9.21 -20.82
C VAL A 356 1.01 -9.92 -19.69
N LEU A 357 1.86 -9.19 -18.97
CA LEU A 357 2.74 -9.74 -17.93
C LEU A 357 2.12 -9.60 -16.54
N ALA A 358 2.42 -10.50 -15.60
CA ALA A 358 1.84 -10.54 -14.25
C ALA A 358 1.91 -9.20 -13.48
N GLY A 359 0.81 -8.61 -13.04
CA GLY A 359 0.82 -7.37 -12.26
C GLY A 359 -0.43 -6.55 -12.49
N TYR A 360 -0.40 -5.27 -12.06
CA TYR A 360 -1.43 -4.30 -12.42
C TYR A 360 -0.87 -3.39 -13.52
N GLY A 361 -1.31 -3.55 -14.78
CA GLY A 361 -0.86 -2.76 -15.91
C GLY A 361 -1.92 -1.82 -16.47
N ASN A 362 -1.49 -0.70 -17.07
CA ASN A 362 -2.36 0.26 -17.77
C ASN A 362 -1.71 0.71 -19.08
N PHE A 363 -2.41 0.62 -20.20
CA PHE A 363 -1.88 1.00 -21.51
C PHE A 363 -2.97 1.38 -22.52
N GLU A 364 -2.54 2.02 -23.62
CA GLU A 364 -3.40 2.28 -24.77
C GLU A 364 -3.11 1.24 -25.86
N LEU A 365 -4.08 0.36 -26.12
CA LEU A 365 -3.96 -0.63 -27.18
C LEU A 365 -4.23 0.01 -28.53
N ASN A 366 -3.28 -0.15 -29.45
CA ASN A 366 -3.48 0.18 -30.86
C ASN A 366 -4.13 -0.99 -31.60
N PHE A 367 -5.47 -1.00 -31.62
CA PHE A 367 -6.27 -2.03 -32.29
C PHE A 367 -6.32 -1.76 -33.80
N LYS A 368 -5.40 -2.37 -34.54
CA LYS A 368 -5.28 -2.21 -36.00
C LYS A 368 -6.37 -3.00 -36.73
N LEU A 369 -7.07 -2.34 -37.63
CA LEU A 369 -8.12 -2.89 -38.48
C LEU A 369 -7.64 -2.99 -39.93
N ASP A 370 -8.25 -3.90 -40.68
CA ASP A 370 -7.92 -4.08 -42.09
C ASP A 370 -8.54 -2.96 -42.94
N GLU A 371 -9.72 -2.50 -42.52
CA GLU A 371 -10.48 -1.40 -43.13
C GLU A 371 -10.94 -0.38 -42.08
N LYS A 372 -11.32 0.81 -42.54
CA LYS A 372 -11.90 1.85 -41.67
C LYS A 372 -13.32 1.42 -41.29
N LEU A 373 -13.68 1.52 -40.01
CA LEU A 373 -15.06 1.24 -39.59
C LEU A 373 -16.01 2.31 -40.13
N ALA A 374 -17.22 1.88 -40.50
CA ALA A 374 -18.33 2.79 -40.78
C ALA A 374 -18.81 3.43 -39.47
N ALA A 375 -19.52 4.56 -39.57
CA ALA A 375 -20.24 5.09 -38.40
C ALA A 375 -21.25 4.06 -37.88
N GLY A 376 -21.34 3.97 -36.56
CA GLY A 376 -22.22 3.01 -35.90
C GLY A 376 -21.67 2.51 -34.57
N THR A 377 -22.42 1.63 -33.93
CA THR A 377 -22.06 1.04 -32.64
C THR A 377 -21.42 -0.33 -32.84
N TYR A 378 -20.31 -0.54 -32.14
CA TYR A 378 -19.56 -1.77 -32.10
C TYR A 378 -19.39 -2.24 -30.66
N LYS A 379 -19.16 -3.53 -30.48
CA LYS A 379 -18.91 -4.14 -29.17
C LYS A 379 -17.54 -4.79 -29.16
N LEU A 380 -16.68 -4.33 -28.25
CA LEU A 380 -15.39 -4.94 -27.97
C LEU A 380 -15.51 -5.78 -26.70
N THR A 381 -15.40 -7.10 -26.83
CA THR A 381 -15.38 -8.01 -25.68
C THR A 381 -13.95 -8.51 -25.45
N THR A 382 -13.49 -8.43 -24.21
CA THR A 382 -12.21 -8.97 -23.75
C THR A 382 -12.42 -10.28 -23.01
N HIS A 383 -11.52 -11.25 -23.22
CA HIS A 383 -11.41 -12.44 -22.39
C HIS A 383 -9.98 -12.50 -21.86
N LEU A 384 -9.82 -12.42 -20.54
CA LEU A 384 -8.54 -12.67 -19.88
C LEU A 384 -8.40 -14.16 -19.67
N ILE A 385 -7.36 -14.77 -20.25
CA ILE A 385 -7.17 -16.22 -20.25
C ILE A 385 -5.74 -16.58 -19.85
N PRO A 386 -5.52 -17.81 -19.35
CA PRO A 386 -4.18 -18.39 -19.31
C PRO A 386 -3.53 -18.38 -20.70
N ILE A 387 -2.20 -18.33 -20.73
CA ILE A 387 -1.44 -18.38 -21.99
C ILE A 387 -1.86 -19.60 -22.82
N GLU A 388 -2.15 -19.39 -24.11
CA GLU A 388 -2.51 -20.44 -25.08
C GLU A 388 -3.83 -21.19 -24.80
N ALA A 389 -4.62 -20.77 -23.80
CA ALA A 389 -5.90 -21.37 -23.49
C ALA A 389 -7.03 -20.98 -24.47
N ASP A 390 -8.15 -21.71 -24.40
CA ASP A 390 -9.37 -21.36 -25.13
C ASP A 390 -10.16 -20.28 -24.39
N LYS A 391 -10.93 -19.48 -25.14
CA LYS A 391 -11.80 -18.42 -24.56
C LYS A 391 -12.82 -18.94 -23.55
N LYS A 392 -13.17 -20.24 -23.56
CA LYS A 392 -14.05 -20.87 -22.56
C LYS A 392 -13.41 -20.95 -21.17
N GLU A 393 -12.10 -20.80 -21.10
CA GLU A 393 -11.31 -20.80 -19.86
C GLU A 393 -11.01 -19.37 -19.38
N ALA A 394 -11.85 -18.40 -19.78
CA ALA A 394 -11.72 -17.01 -19.37
C ALA A 394 -11.86 -16.87 -17.85
N LEU A 395 -10.85 -16.23 -17.26
CA LEU A 395 -10.82 -15.82 -15.86
C LEU A 395 -11.68 -14.58 -15.65
N ASP A 396 -11.73 -13.72 -16.67
CA ASP A 396 -12.57 -12.52 -16.71
C ASP A 396 -13.07 -12.24 -18.13
N ILE A 397 -14.27 -11.65 -18.20
CA ILE A 397 -14.88 -11.18 -19.45
C ILE A 397 -15.43 -9.78 -19.22
N ASN A 398 -14.96 -8.82 -20.01
CA ASN A 398 -15.44 -7.44 -19.96
C ASN A 398 -15.84 -6.95 -21.36
N THR A 399 -16.69 -5.93 -21.44
CA THR A 399 -17.20 -5.39 -22.69
C THR A 399 -17.20 -3.87 -22.68
N LEU A 400 -16.68 -3.29 -23.76
CA LEU A 400 -16.73 -1.88 -24.08
C LEU A 400 -17.60 -1.65 -25.31
N ILE A 401 -18.58 -0.76 -25.20
CA ILE A 401 -19.34 -0.26 -26.35
C ILE A 401 -18.53 0.85 -27.02
N ILE A 402 -18.32 0.76 -28.33
CA ILE A 402 -17.56 1.73 -29.10
C ILE A 402 -18.51 2.34 -30.13
N ASN A 403 -18.82 3.63 -29.99
CA ASN A 403 -19.53 4.37 -31.02
C ASN A 403 -18.51 5.00 -31.97
N ILE A 404 -18.60 4.64 -33.24
CA ILE A 404 -17.80 5.25 -34.29
C ILE A 404 -18.57 6.45 -34.83
N ILE A 405 -17.98 7.62 -34.66
CA ILE A 405 -18.50 8.89 -35.18
C ILE A 405 -17.78 9.26 -36.49
N GLU A 406 -18.55 9.77 -37.45
CA GLU A 406 -18.00 10.48 -38.61
C GLU A 406 -17.42 11.84 -38.18
N GLU A 407 -16.54 12.40 -39.01
CA GLU A 407 -15.89 13.70 -38.72
C GLU A 407 -16.88 14.85 -38.59
#